data_AF-A0A0F9HXU9-F1
#
_entry.id   AF-A0A0F9HXU9-F1
#
_cell.length_a   1.000
_cell.length_b   1.000
_cell.length_c   1.000
_cell.angle_alpha   90.00
_cell.angle_beta   90.00
_cell.angle_gamma   90.00
#
_symmetry.space_group_name_H-M   'P 1'
#
loop_
_entity.id
_entity.type
_entity.pdbx_description
1 polymer ?
#
loop_
_entity_poly.entity_id
_entity_poly.type
_entity_poly.pdbx_seq_one_letter_code
_entity_poly.pdbx_strand_id
1 'polypeptide(L)'
;MSNNSITGEILDEILDNLDKSMQNKLFEYKDRINDWEGMKKTLEGEHGMRLETLLQQKGSMFIHLDQEQLSIVNTRKKELFINLENTYKEV
;
A
#
# COMPACT_ATOMS: atom_id res chain seq x y z
N MET A 1 13.02 -15.37 22.11
CA MET A 1 11.96 -14.37 21.94
C MET A 1 12.15 -13.80 20.54
N SER A 2 11.18 -14.04 19.66
CA SER A 2 11.33 -13.87 18.21
C SER A 2 11.28 -12.40 17.82
N ASN A 3 12.37 -11.85 17.28
CA ASN A 3 12.41 -10.51 16.68
C ASN A 3 11.34 -10.32 15.57
N ASN A 4 10.77 -11.40 15.02
CA ASN A 4 9.75 -11.37 13.97
C ASN A 4 8.40 -10.76 14.39
N SER A 5 8.02 -10.75 15.68
CA SER A 5 6.71 -10.19 16.08
C SER A 5 6.68 -8.66 16.00
N ILE A 6 7.74 -7.99 16.46
CA ILE A 6 7.80 -6.51 16.47
C ILE A 6 7.92 -5.97 15.04
N THR A 7 8.76 -6.59 14.20
CA THR A 7 8.88 -6.18 12.79
C THR A 7 7.62 -6.47 11.98
N GLY A 8 6.88 -7.54 12.32
CA GLY A 8 5.57 -7.83 11.73
C GLY A 8 4.55 -6.75 12.07
N GLU A 9 4.38 -6.44 13.35
CA GLU A 9 3.44 -5.41 13.83
C GLU A 9 3.73 -4.03 13.21
N ILE A 10 5.01 -3.64 13.13
CA ILE A 10 5.39 -2.36 12.51
C ILE A 10 5.11 -2.38 11.00
N LEU A 11 5.33 -3.50 10.32
CA LEU A 11 5.01 -3.62 8.89
C LEU A 11 3.50 -3.50 8.66
N ASP A 12 2.69 -4.13 9.51
CA ASP A 12 1.24 -4.03 9.45
C ASP A 12 0.77 -2.57 9.66
N GLU A 13 1.34 -1.85 10.63
CA GLU A 13 1.04 -0.41 10.82
C GLU A 13 1.42 0.43 9.59
N ILE A 14 2.54 0.13 8.94
CA ILE A 14 2.96 0.81 7.70
C ILE A 14 1.93 0.56 6.60
N LEU A 15 1.52 -0.70 6.43
CA LEU A 15 0.57 -1.10 5.40
C LEU A 15 -0.82 -0.53 5.65
N ASP A 16 -1.30 -0.50 6.90
CA ASP A 16 -2.57 0.13 7.27
C ASP A 16 -2.60 1.63 6.95
N ASN A 17 -1.49 2.34 7.22
CA ASN A 17 -1.37 3.76 6.88
C ASN A 17 -1.31 3.97 5.36
N LEU A 18 -0.63 3.08 4.63
CA LEU A 18 -0.57 3.12 3.18
C LEU A 18 -1.94 2.88 2.55
N ASP A 19 -2.68 1.86 3.02
CA ASP A 19 -4.02 1.51 2.55
C ASP A 19 -4.97 2.72 2.66
N LYS A 20 -5.03 3.35 3.84
CA LYS A 20 -5.84 4.57 4.08
C LYS A 20 -5.41 5.71 3.16
N SER A 21 -4.10 5.89 2.97
CA SER A 21 -3.60 6.92 2.06
C SER A 21 -4.04 6.67 0.62
N MET A 22 -4.06 5.43 0.15
CA MET A 22 -4.47 5.08 -1.22
C MET A 22 -5.97 5.23 -1.43
N GLN A 23 -6.78 4.89 -0.42
CA GLN A 23 -8.22 5.17 -0.44
C GLN A 23 -8.49 6.67 -0.58
N ASN A 24 -7.79 7.52 0.16
CA ASN A 24 -7.93 8.97 -0.01
C ASN A 24 -7.51 9.44 -1.40
N LYS A 25 -6.42 8.89 -1.95
CA LYS A 25 -5.95 9.23 -3.30
C LYS A 25 -6.91 8.82 -4.40
N LEU A 26 -7.65 7.73 -4.23
CA LEU A 26 -8.71 7.32 -5.16
C LEU A 26 -9.72 8.47 -5.33
N PHE A 27 -10.21 9.04 -4.23
CA PHE A 27 -11.19 10.13 -4.29
C PHE A 27 -10.60 11.42 -4.89
N GLU A 28 -9.32 11.73 -4.61
CA GLU A 28 -8.65 12.88 -5.23
C GLU A 28 -8.48 12.75 -6.75
N TYR A 29 -8.26 11.52 -7.24
CA TYR A 29 -8.03 11.25 -8.67
C TYR A 29 -9.31 10.98 -9.45
N LYS A 30 -10.38 10.55 -8.79
CA LYS A 30 -11.66 10.27 -9.44
C LYS A 30 -12.19 11.45 -10.26
N ASP A 31 -12.01 12.67 -9.75
CA ASP A 31 -12.44 13.89 -10.46
C ASP A 31 -11.53 14.27 -11.65
N ARG A 32 -10.40 13.57 -11.83
CA ARG A 32 -9.35 13.91 -12.81
C ARG A 32 -9.13 12.82 -13.85
N ILE A 33 -9.40 11.56 -13.51
CA ILE A 33 -9.16 10.39 -14.36
C ILE A 33 -10.47 9.62 -14.49
N ASN A 34 -11.03 9.62 -15.70
CA ASN A 34 -12.34 9.03 -15.98
C ASN A 34 -12.29 7.53 -16.30
N ASP A 35 -11.10 6.93 -16.34
CA ASP A 35 -10.92 5.51 -16.61
C ASP A 35 -10.16 4.80 -15.48
N TRP A 36 -10.65 3.61 -15.11
CA TRP A 36 -10.06 2.83 -14.02
C TRP A 36 -8.60 2.49 -14.28
N GLU A 37 -8.21 2.15 -15.51
CA GLU A 37 -6.85 1.66 -15.75
C GLU A 37 -5.78 2.76 -15.69
N GLY A 38 -6.08 3.96 -16.17
CA GLY A 38 -5.23 5.13 -15.99
C GLY A 38 -5.06 5.47 -14.51
N MET A 39 -6.15 5.40 -13.75
CA MET A 39 -6.14 5.69 -12.31
C MET A 39 -5.40 4.62 -11.52
N LYS A 40 -5.63 3.34 -11.84
CA LYS A 40 -4.93 2.19 -11.24
C LYS A 40 -3.43 2.32 -11.42
N LYS A 41 -2.93 2.60 -12.63
CA LYS A 41 -1.50 2.82 -12.87
C LYS A 41 -0.92 3.96 -12.04
N THR A 42 -1.67 5.06 -11.92
CA THR A 42 -1.27 6.21 -11.09
C THR A 42 -1.18 5.82 -9.61
N LEU A 43 -2.20 5.13 -9.10
CA LEU A 43 -2.24 4.63 -7.73
C LEU A 43 -1.16 3.58 -7.45
N GLU A 44 -0.85 2.69 -8.40
CA GLU A 44 0.22 1.69 -8.27
C GLU A 44 1.59 2.35 -8.15
N GLY A 45 1.85 3.40 -8.92
CA GLY A 45 3.07 4.20 -8.81
C GLY A 45 3.18 4.92 -7.46
N GLU A 46 2.12 5.61 -7.05
CA GLU A 46 2.05 6.28 -5.73
C GLU A 46 2.22 5.30 -4.57
N HIS A 47 1.57 4.15 -4.64
CA HIS A 47 1.69 3.09 -3.63
C HIS A 47 3.15 2.65 -3.50
N GLY A 48 3.84 2.39 -4.61
CA GLY A 48 5.25 1.98 -4.61
C GLY A 48 6.16 3.01 -3.94
N MET A 49 6.08 4.28 -4.37
CA MET A 49 6.90 5.37 -3.82
C MET A 49 6.63 5.60 -2.32
N ARG A 50 5.35 5.54 -1.91
CA ARG A 50 4.97 5.75 -0.51
C ARG A 50 5.39 4.60 0.39
N LEU A 51 5.22 3.35 -0.07
CA LEU A 51 5.71 2.19 0.67
C LEU A 51 7.21 2.30 0.92
N GLU A 52 7.99 2.60 -0.13
CA GLU A 52 9.43 2.79 -0.01
C GLU A 52 9.78 3.90 1.00
N THR A 53 9.09 5.04 0.92
CA THR A 53 9.28 6.16 1.84
C THR A 53 8.97 5.76 3.30
N LEU A 54 7.86 5.05 3.54
CA LEU A 54 7.45 4.64 4.88
C LEU A 54 8.42 3.60 5.48
N LEU A 55 8.89 2.66 4.67
CA LEU A 55 9.91 1.68 5.10
C LEU A 55 11.23 2.39 5.46
N GLN A 56 11.67 3.35 4.64
CA GLN A 56 12.87 4.16 4.91
C GLN A 56 12.74 4.99 6.19
N GLN A 57 11.55 5.55 6.49
CA GLN A 57 11.30 6.31 7.71
C GLN A 57 11.42 5.46 8.98
N LYS A 58 11.16 4.15 8.91
CA LYS A 58 11.37 3.21 10.02
C LYS A 58 12.84 2.75 10.12
N GLY A 59 13.72 3.29 9.28
CA GLY A 59 15.17 3.16 9.40
C GLY A 59 15.68 1.73 9.18
N SER A 60 16.66 1.32 10.00
CA SER A 60 17.37 0.05 9.84
C SER A 60 16.50 -1.21 9.98
N MET A 61 15.23 -1.09 10.40
CA MET A 61 14.32 -2.21 10.58
C MET A 61 13.86 -2.83 9.25
N PHE A 62 13.83 -2.07 8.16
CA PHE A 62 13.33 -2.54 6.86
C PHE A 62 14.26 -2.16 5.69
N ILE A 63 15.58 -2.25 5.90
CA ILE A 63 16.55 -2.02 4.81
C ILE A 63 16.25 -2.97 3.63
N HIS A 64 15.82 -4.19 3.94
CA HIS A 64 15.25 -5.13 2.99
C HIS A 64 14.09 -5.86 3.65
N LEU A 65 12.99 -6.04 2.91
CA LEU A 65 11.93 -6.96 3.30
C LEU A 65 12.40 -8.39 3.04
N ASP A 66 12.20 -9.27 4.02
CA ASP A 66 12.40 -10.70 3.79
C ASP A 66 11.28 -11.29 2.91
N GLN A 67 11.40 -12.57 2.54
CA GLN A 67 10.45 -13.22 1.64
C GLN A 67 9.03 -13.32 2.21
N GLU A 68 8.88 -13.47 3.53
CA GLU A 68 7.58 -13.56 4.19
C GLU A 68 6.90 -12.19 4.18
N GLN A 69 7.63 -11.14 4.57
CA GLN A 69 7.18 -9.76 4.52
C GLN A 69 6.84 -9.31 3.10
N LEU A 70 7.65 -9.67 2.09
CA LEU A 70 7.33 -9.43 0.69
C LEU A 70 6.03 -10.11 0.26
N SER A 71 5.77 -11.33 0.74
CA SER A 71 4.52 -12.03 0.47
C SER A 71 3.31 -11.31 1.07
N ILE A 72 3.44 -10.82 2.30
CA ILE A 72 2.41 -10.02 2.99
C ILE A 72 2.13 -8.74 2.20
N VAL A 73 3.17 -7.96 1.87
CA VAL A 73 3.04 -6.71 1.10
C VAL A 73 2.33 -6.95 -0.23
N ASN A 74 2.72 -8.00 -0.97
CA ASN A 74 2.13 -8.31 -2.27
C ASN A 74 0.66 -8.74 -2.16
N THR A 75 0.32 -9.51 -1.12
CA THR A 75 -1.05 -9.95 -0.87
C THR A 75 -1.93 -8.75 -0.51
N ARG A 76 -1.47 -7.93 0.44
CA ARG A 76 -2.14 -6.70 0.87
C ARG A 76 -2.36 -5.72 -0.29
N LYS A 77 -1.33 -5.52 -1.13
CA LYS A 77 -1.45 -4.70 -2.35
C LYS A 77 -2.57 -5.21 -3.26
N LYS A 78 -2.61 -6.52 -3.54
CA LYS A 78 -3.67 -7.09 -4.41
C LYS A 78 -5.05 -6.83 -3.83
N GLU A 79 -5.25 -7.09 -2.55
CA GLU A 79 -6.53 -6.87 -1.85
C GLU A 79 -6.94 -5.40 -1.87
N LEU A 80 -6.01 -4.49 -1.56
CA LEU A 80 -6.23 -3.06 -1.64
C LEU A 80 -6.74 -2.66 -3.03
N PHE A 81 -6.06 -3.07 -4.10
CA PHE A 81 -6.44 -2.66 -5.45
C PHE A 81 -7.78 -3.25 -5.90
N ILE A 82 -8.16 -4.44 -5.43
CA ILE A 82 -9.51 -4.99 -5.61
C ILE A 82 -10.54 -4.10 -4.89
N ASN A 83 -10.26 -3.69 -3.66
CA ASN A 83 -11.16 -2.84 -2.88
C ASN A 83 -11.31 -1.44 -3.49
N LEU A 84 -10.21 -0.85 -3.98
CA LEU A 84 -10.24 0.43 -4.68
C LEU A 84 -11.03 0.34 -5.99
N GLU A 85 -10.92 -0.77 -6.72
CA GLU A 85 -11.71 -1.00 -7.94
C GLU A 85 -13.20 -1.07 -7.64
N ASN A 86 -13.59 -1.83 -6.61
CA ASN A 86 -14.97 -1.92 -6.18
C ASN A 86 -15.50 -0.54 -5.75
N THR A 87 -14.72 0.19 -4.95
CA THR A 87 -15.07 1.56 -4.52
C THR A 87 -15.24 2.49 -5.72
N TYR A 88 -14.35 2.44 -6.71
CA TYR A 88 -14.48 3.27 -7.92
C TYR A 88 -15.76 2.99 -8.71
N LYS A 89 -16.21 1.73 -8.75
CA LYS A 89 -17.42 1.31 -9.49
C LYS A 89 -18.72 1.65 -8.78
N GLU A 90 -18.70 1.75 -7.46
CA GLU A 90 -19.89 2.02 -6.64
C GLU A 90 -20.23 3.52 -6.53
N VAL A 91 -19.23 4.38 -6.70
CA VAL A 91 -19.35 5.83 -6.55
C VAL A 91 -19.51 6.47 -7.91
#